data_AF-A0A915K8C0-F1
#
_entry.id   AF-A0A915K8C0-F1
#
_cell.length_a   1.000
_cell.length_b   1.000
_cell.length_c   1.000
_cell.angle_alpha   90.00
_cell.angle_beta   90.00
_cell.angle_gamma   90.00
#
_symmetry.space_group_name_H-M   'P 1'
#
loop_
_entity.id
_entity.type
_entity.pdbx_description
1 polymer ?
#
loop_
_entity_poly.entity_id
_entity_poly.type
_entity_poly.pdbx_seq_one_letter_code
_entity_poly.pdbx_strand_id
1 'polypeptide(L)'
;MSAISTSRRLLHSKLNGQQAVQLLKSPNIPEGTFLFRPSSTAGDFALSVRCDNTGYVTSIRITKNADDCYQLNGYNEAFASLSELIQHCIEMKVLNLSNGTKVELKNPYYTTDLTPERWFHAGIDGIQAEQLLREQGKNGSFLVRESQRSAGSYAITLRTDDPVAGILVTHIMINTKNHKFDVGGGDQFDSLTDLIENYKRHAMVETSGRVVHLKYPFNSTRIWGLDLKKKIEFMEKADASRSRTGFWEEFEAVQQNECKHWYSRRAGQRLENRAKNRFKNILPYDHTRVVLKVEECNDFGDDKCSAIVNAGPKSCSPTRQRLSSYNSGDYINANHIQILSEYEEFSGIQKSYISCQGCLPNTVDDFWRMIWQEKCPVIVMTTKEIERSKSKCAKYWPDVGTSRSFGLNLEFSVTCQTENVKADYVCRKLTVRKNREERVVCHYQFITWPDHGVPADPASVLNFLEEMNDYLDNRLSSPYSPLNYPNGPLCVHCSAGIGRSGTFIAIDLILSQLKKYGLNTVIDISRTVQMIRTQRSGM
;
A
#
# COMPACT_ATOMS: atom_id res chain seq x y z
N MET A 1 25.28 0.59 6.45
CA MET A 1 24.17 0.32 5.50
C MET A 1 22.87 0.55 6.24
N SER A 2 21.91 1.31 5.69
CA SER A 2 20.61 1.50 6.36
C SER A 2 19.87 0.16 6.49
N ALA A 3 19.07 -0.02 7.55
CA ALA A 3 18.24 -1.21 7.79
C ALA A 3 17.37 -1.58 6.55
N ILE A 4 17.01 -0.55 5.77
CA ILE A 4 16.32 -0.55 4.47
C ILE A 4 17.02 -1.42 3.40
N SER A 5 18.36 -1.40 3.32
CA SER A 5 19.10 -2.17 2.32
C SER A 5 19.22 -3.65 2.67
N THR A 6 19.00 -4.01 3.94
CA THR A 6 19.21 -5.36 4.48
C THR A 6 17.98 -6.26 4.33
N SER A 7 16.76 -5.74 4.56
CA SER A 7 15.52 -6.54 4.38
C SER A 7 15.28 -6.93 2.92
N ARG A 8 15.54 -6.02 1.97
CA ARG A 8 15.37 -6.25 0.52
C ARG A 8 16.26 -7.36 -0.01
N ARG A 9 17.45 -7.50 0.57
CA ARG A 9 18.41 -8.55 0.19
C ARG A 9 18.07 -9.90 0.83
N LEU A 10 17.14 -9.98 1.78
CA LEU A 10 16.76 -11.24 2.42
C LEU A 10 15.66 -12.00 1.68
N LEU A 11 14.95 -11.36 0.75
CA LEU A 11 13.92 -11.99 -0.08
C LEU A 11 14.52 -12.50 -1.39
N HIS A 12 14.65 -13.81 -1.52
CA HIS A 12 15.14 -14.50 -2.71
C HIS A 12 13.98 -14.85 -3.64
N SER A 13 13.65 -13.93 -4.56
CA SER A 13 12.47 -14.06 -5.44
C SER A 13 12.53 -15.26 -6.39
N LYS A 14 13.73 -15.76 -6.72
CA LYS A 14 13.93 -16.88 -7.66
C LYS A 14 14.07 -18.24 -6.97
N LEU A 15 14.35 -18.29 -5.66
CA LEU A 15 14.55 -19.56 -4.95
C LEU A 15 13.21 -20.25 -4.65
N ASN A 16 13.08 -21.48 -5.11
CA ASN A 16 12.01 -22.37 -4.66
C ASN A 16 12.38 -23.09 -3.34
N GLY A 17 11.45 -23.84 -2.76
CA GLY A 17 11.66 -24.49 -1.46
C GLY A 17 12.75 -25.55 -1.43
N GLN A 18 12.89 -26.35 -2.48
CA GLN A 18 13.93 -27.38 -2.56
C GLN A 18 15.31 -26.75 -2.70
N GLN A 19 15.44 -25.74 -3.56
CA GLN A 19 16.67 -24.98 -3.76
C GLN A 19 17.12 -24.28 -2.47
N ALA A 20 16.18 -23.67 -1.73
CA ALA A 20 16.49 -23.04 -0.45
C ALA A 20 16.97 -24.03 0.61
N VAL A 21 16.36 -25.22 0.68
CA VAL A 21 16.80 -26.28 1.60
C VAL A 21 18.20 -26.78 1.22
N GLN A 22 18.47 -27.04 -0.06
CA GLN A 22 19.80 -27.43 -0.53
C GLN A 22 20.85 -26.38 -0.21
N LEU A 23 20.54 -25.10 -0.47
CA LEU A 23 21.40 -23.97 -0.17
C LEU A 23 21.75 -23.91 1.32
N LEU A 24 20.74 -23.90 2.20
CA LEU A 24 20.94 -23.79 3.64
C LEU A 24 21.58 -25.03 4.28
N LYS A 25 21.45 -26.20 3.65
CA LYS A 25 22.13 -27.45 4.07
C LYS A 25 23.63 -27.47 3.77
N SER A 26 24.13 -26.54 2.95
CA SER A 26 25.54 -26.54 2.56
C SER A 26 26.47 -26.46 3.79
N PRO A 27 27.61 -27.18 3.81
CA PRO A 27 28.48 -27.25 4.98
C PRO A 27 29.01 -25.89 5.45
N ASN A 28 29.15 -24.95 4.51
CA ASN A 28 29.68 -23.60 4.77
C ASN A 28 28.65 -22.63 5.34
N ILE A 29 27.39 -23.05 5.52
CA ILE A 29 26.31 -22.21 6.05
C ILE A 29 26.19 -22.43 7.57
N PRO A 30 26.33 -21.40 8.41
CA PRO A 30 26.27 -21.57 9.86
C PRO A 30 24.82 -21.81 10.35
N GLU A 31 24.69 -22.41 11.52
CA GLU A 31 23.41 -22.50 12.25
C GLU A 31 22.74 -21.12 12.42
N GLY A 32 21.42 -21.11 12.41
CA GLY A 32 20.60 -19.91 12.54
C GLY A 32 20.61 -19.04 11.28
N THR A 33 21.16 -19.54 10.18
CA THR A 33 21.07 -18.85 8.88
C THR A 33 19.65 -18.90 8.32
N PHE A 34 19.14 -17.76 7.87
CA PHE A 34 17.77 -17.66 7.37
C PHE A 34 17.63 -16.80 6.12
N LEU A 35 16.58 -17.09 5.33
CA LEU A 35 16.18 -16.33 4.16
C LEU A 35 14.66 -16.37 3.98
N PHE A 36 14.15 -15.42 3.20
CA PHE A 36 12.76 -15.37 2.77
C PHE A 36 12.67 -15.69 1.28
N ARG A 37 11.58 -16.32 0.86
CA ARG A 37 11.34 -16.70 -0.53
C ARG A 37 9.84 -16.83 -0.83
N PRO A 38 9.43 -16.81 -2.11
CA PRO A 38 8.09 -17.22 -2.50
C PRO A 38 7.80 -18.67 -2.07
N SER A 39 6.53 -18.94 -1.76
CA SER A 39 6.01 -20.28 -1.51
C SER A 39 5.67 -20.98 -2.84
N SER A 40 5.46 -22.29 -2.78
CA SER A 40 4.90 -23.05 -3.91
C SER A 40 3.42 -22.72 -4.14
N THR A 41 2.73 -22.20 -3.12
CA THR A 41 1.38 -21.64 -3.29
C THR A 41 1.49 -20.19 -3.75
N ALA A 42 0.82 -19.87 -4.86
CA ALA A 42 0.79 -18.53 -5.40
C ALA A 42 0.29 -17.51 -4.37
N GLY A 43 0.99 -16.38 -4.26
CA GLY A 43 0.68 -15.29 -3.32
C GLY A 43 1.24 -15.44 -1.90
N ASP A 44 1.73 -16.63 -1.52
CA ASP A 44 2.32 -16.89 -0.22
C ASP A 44 3.85 -16.83 -0.24
N PHE A 45 4.45 -16.65 0.94
CA PHE A 45 5.90 -16.64 1.14
C PHE A 45 6.32 -17.72 2.16
N ALA A 46 7.61 -17.91 2.33
CA ALA A 46 8.16 -18.77 3.36
C ALA A 46 9.45 -18.18 3.94
N LEU A 47 9.61 -18.33 5.26
CA LEU A 47 10.85 -18.14 5.99
C LEU A 47 11.55 -19.50 6.11
N SER A 48 12.70 -19.66 5.48
CA SER A 48 13.52 -20.87 5.59
C SER A 48 14.70 -20.61 6.53
N VAL A 49 14.91 -21.49 7.51
CA VAL A 49 15.91 -21.33 8.58
C VAL A 49 16.67 -22.64 8.79
N ARG A 50 18.00 -22.57 8.86
CA ARG A 50 18.84 -23.68 9.33
C ARG A 50 18.84 -23.68 10.86
N CYS A 51 18.29 -24.73 11.46
CA CYS A 51 18.09 -24.76 12.91
C CYS A 51 19.28 -25.34 13.68
N ASP A 52 20.09 -26.20 13.06
CA ASP A 52 21.21 -26.86 13.73
C ASP A 52 22.41 -27.13 12.81
N ASN A 53 23.49 -27.61 13.42
CA ASN A 53 24.72 -28.00 12.73
C ASN A 53 24.60 -29.32 11.95
N THR A 54 23.53 -30.11 12.15
CA THR A 54 23.27 -31.35 11.39
C THR A 54 22.74 -31.07 9.98
N GLY A 55 22.37 -29.82 9.71
CA GLY A 55 21.78 -29.40 8.45
C GLY A 55 20.26 -29.52 8.44
N TYR A 56 19.61 -29.59 9.61
CA TYR A 56 18.15 -29.50 9.67
C TYR A 56 17.70 -28.08 9.27
N VAL A 57 16.79 -28.02 8.30
CA VAL A 57 16.22 -26.77 7.79
C VAL A 57 14.72 -26.82 7.96
N THR A 58 14.15 -25.85 8.66
CA THR A 58 12.70 -25.65 8.75
C THR A 58 12.24 -24.57 7.77
N SER A 59 11.00 -24.68 7.31
CA SER A 59 10.36 -23.62 6.52
C SER A 59 9.01 -23.29 7.12
N ILE A 60 8.84 -22.03 7.50
CA ILE A 60 7.62 -21.51 8.08
C ILE A 60 6.90 -20.70 7.01
N ARG A 61 5.66 -21.09 6.70
CA ARG A 61 4.86 -20.41 5.68
C ARG A 61 4.41 -19.04 6.19
N ILE A 62 4.40 -18.07 5.31
CA ILE A 62 3.89 -16.71 5.51
C ILE A 62 2.71 -16.56 4.58
N THR A 63 1.55 -16.22 5.13
CA THR A 63 0.30 -16.10 4.40
C THR A 63 -0.33 -14.74 4.65
N LYS A 64 -1.23 -14.32 3.76
CA LYS A 64 -2.14 -13.21 4.05
C LYS A 64 -3.35 -13.75 4.81
N ASN A 65 -3.62 -13.17 5.98
CA ASN A 65 -4.78 -13.54 6.77
C ASN A 65 -6.07 -12.92 6.19
N ALA A 66 -7.21 -13.17 6.83
CA ALA A 66 -8.51 -12.62 6.42
C ALA A 66 -8.62 -11.09 6.58
N ASP A 67 -7.59 -10.42 7.09
CA ASP A 67 -7.50 -8.96 7.22
C ASP A 67 -6.55 -8.36 6.18
N ASP A 68 -6.13 -9.18 5.20
CA ASP A 68 -5.13 -8.88 4.17
C ASP A 68 -3.76 -8.46 4.75
N CYS A 69 -3.44 -8.95 5.95
CA CYS A 69 -2.19 -8.69 6.64
C CYS A 69 -1.28 -9.91 6.54
N TYR A 70 0.03 -9.68 6.46
CA TYR A 70 1.02 -10.75 6.44
C TYR A 70 1.17 -11.37 7.83
N GLN A 71 1.10 -12.70 7.90
CA GLN A 71 1.26 -13.44 9.14
C GLN A 71 2.13 -14.68 8.92
N LEU A 72 3.06 -14.92 9.83
CA LEU A 72 3.86 -16.13 9.89
C LEU A 72 3.04 -17.25 10.56
N ASN A 73 2.95 -18.43 9.94
CA ASN A 73 2.19 -19.55 10.48
C ASN A 73 2.71 -19.96 11.86
N GLY A 74 1.80 -20.01 12.84
CA GLY A 74 2.14 -20.29 14.23
C GLY A 74 2.66 -19.05 14.99
N TYR A 75 2.67 -17.86 14.40
CA TYR A 75 3.00 -16.62 15.10
C TYR A 75 1.77 -15.73 15.22
N ASN A 76 1.51 -15.21 16.42
CA ASN A 76 0.24 -14.52 16.72
C ASN A 76 0.22 -13.04 16.30
N GLU A 77 1.26 -12.54 15.66
CA GLU A 77 1.34 -11.15 15.21
C GLU A 77 1.17 -11.04 13.70
N ALA A 78 0.48 -9.98 13.26
CA ALA A 78 0.23 -9.66 11.85
C ALA A 78 0.92 -8.34 11.48
N PHE A 79 1.34 -8.21 10.23
CA PHE A 79 2.15 -7.12 9.71
C PHE A 79 1.51 -6.51 8.46
N ALA A 80 1.71 -5.22 8.25
CA ALA A 80 1.12 -4.52 7.11
C ALA A 80 1.80 -4.91 5.80
N SER A 81 3.09 -5.23 5.84
CA SER A 81 3.87 -5.63 4.68
C SER A 81 4.85 -6.76 4.99
N LEU A 82 5.29 -7.45 3.94
CA LEU A 82 6.35 -8.46 4.05
C LEU A 82 7.65 -7.83 4.55
N SER A 83 7.95 -6.59 4.12
CA SER A 83 9.12 -5.84 4.55
C SER A 83 9.12 -5.60 6.07
N GLU A 84 7.96 -5.25 6.65
CA GLU A 84 7.81 -5.08 8.09
C GLU A 84 7.93 -6.40 8.86
N LEU A 85 7.35 -7.49 8.33
CA LEU A 85 7.49 -8.83 8.92
C LEU A 85 8.97 -9.26 8.94
N ILE A 86 9.67 -9.10 7.82
CA ILE A 86 11.11 -9.42 7.71
C ILE A 86 11.91 -8.62 8.75
N GLN A 87 11.64 -7.31 8.86
CA GLN A 87 12.33 -6.45 9.80
C GLN A 87 12.07 -6.87 11.25
N HIS A 88 10.82 -7.19 11.59
CA HIS A 88 10.46 -7.71 12.92
C HIS A 88 11.20 -9.01 13.24
N CYS A 89 11.31 -9.92 12.28
CA CYS A 89 12.10 -11.15 12.43
C CYS A 89 13.58 -10.86 12.72
N ILE A 90 14.18 -9.88 12.04
CA ILE A 90 15.57 -9.46 12.26
C ILE A 90 15.75 -8.86 13.67
N GLU A 91 14.80 -8.07 14.14
CA GLU A 91 14.85 -7.39 15.44
C GLU A 91 14.66 -8.35 16.62
N MET A 92 13.66 -9.23 16.52
CA MET A 92 13.34 -10.17 17.60
C MET A 92 14.40 -11.26 17.79
N LYS A 93 15.11 -11.64 16.70
CA LYS A 93 16.13 -12.72 16.63
C LYS A 93 15.67 -14.12 17.05
N VAL A 94 14.58 -14.25 17.79
CA VAL A 94 14.00 -15.51 18.25
C VAL A 94 12.50 -15.43 18.04
N LEU A 95 11.97 -16.39 17.27
CA LEU A 95 10.54 -16.55 17.04
C LEU A 95 10.02 -17.70 17.90
N ASN A 96 9.04 -17.39 18.75
CA ASN A 96 8.32 -18.40 19.53
C ASN A 96 7.01 -18.73 18.80
N LEU A 97 6.93 -19.94 18.25
CA LEU A 97 5.73 -20.41 17.58
C LEU A 97 4.71 -20.95 18.59
N SER A 98 3.44 -20.94 18.21
CA SER A 98 2.29 -21.33 19.04
C SER A 98 2.32 -22.81 19.45
N ASN A 99 3.05 -23.64 18.73
CA ASN A 99 3.30 -25.05 19.04
C ASN A 99 4.48 -25.25 20.03
N GLY A 100 5.04 -24.16 20.58
CA GLY A 100 6.18 -24.18 21.50
C GLY A 100 7.56 -24.25 20.83
N THR A 101 7.63 -24.36 19.49
CA THR A 101 8.90 -24.37 18.76
C THR A 101 9.57 -23.00 18.83
N LYS A 102 10.85 -22.97 19.19
CA LYS A 102 11.71 -21.78 19.16
C LYS A 102 12.59 -21.82 17.91
N VAL A 103 12.61 -20.72 17.16
CA VAL A 103 13.43 -20.59 15.95
C VAL A 103 14.34 -19.39 16.09
N GLU A 104 15.64 -19.65 16.11
CA GLU A 104 16.67 -18.62 16.24
C GLU A 104 17.12 -18.12 14.86
N LEU A 105 17.05 -16.80 14.66
CA LEU A 105 17.42 -16.08 13.46
C LEU A 105 18.74 -15.33 13.73
N LYS A 106 19.86 -15.99 13.45
CA LYS A 106 21.22 -15.49 13.73
C LYS A 106 21.82 -14.77 12.53
N ASN A 107 21.80 -15.43 11.37
CA ASN A 107 22.60 -15.06 10.21
C ASN A 107 21.70 -14.80 8.98
N PRO A 108 21.40 -13.54 8.63
CA PRO A 108 20.64 -13.24 7.42
C PRO A 108 21.42 -13.65 6.16
N TYR A 109 20.85 -14.51 5.32
CA TYR A 109 21.44 -14.93 4.05
C TYR A 109 20.97 -14.01 2.91
N TYR A 110 21.85 -13.10 2.50
CA TYR A 110 21.54 -12.10 1.49
C TYR A 110 21.62 -12.66 0.07
N THR A 111 20.64 -12.32 -0.76
CA THR A 111 20.63 -12.60 -2.20
C THR A 111 21.59 -11.67 -2.94
N THR A 112 22.29 -12.23 -3.92
CA THR A 112 23.03 -11.50 -4.95
C THR A 112 22.15 -11.19 -6.16
N ASP A 113 21.00 -11.86 -6.29
CA ASP A 113 19.98 -11.60 -7.31
C ASP A 113 19.23 -10.31 -6.97
N LEU A 114 19.79 -9.19 -7.38
CA LEU A 114 19.05 -7.94 -7.48
C LEU A 114 18.15 -8.02 -8.73
N THR A 115 16.99 -8.66 -8.55
CA THR A 115 15.71 -8.59 -9.30
C THR A 115 15.40 -9.43 -10.55
N PRO A 116 14.08 -9.78 -10.76
CA PRO A 116 13.54 -10.17 -12.07
C PRO A 116 13.63 -8.99 -13.04
N GLU A 117 13.98 -9.27 -14.30
CA GLU A 117 14.67 -8.32 -15.17
C GLU A 117 13.84 -7.11 -15.63
N ARG A 118 14.23 -5.95 -15.09
CA ARG A 118 13.59 -4.63 -15.10
C ARG A 118 13.67 -3.84 -16.42
N TRP A 119 14.08 -4.47 -17.50
CA TRP A 119 14.35 -3.76 -18.76
C TRP A 119 13.42 -4.17 -19.88
N PHE A 120 12.59 -5.21 -19.76
CA PHE A 120 11.74 -5.66 -20.87
C PHE A 120 10.36 -4.98 -20.86
N HIS A 121 9.94 -4.43 -22.00
CA HIS A 121 8.68 -3.72 -22.21
C HIS A 121 8.00 -4.29 -23.45
N ALA A 122 6.96 -5.09 -23.23
CA ALA A 122 6.16 -5.63 -24.31
C ALA A 122 5.18 -4.58 -24.85
N GLY A 123 4.95 -4.61 -26.17
CA GLY A 123 3.92 -3.79 -26.81
C GLY A 123 4.24 -2.30 -26.98
N ILE A 124 5.40 -1.81 -26.52
CA ILE A 124 5.84 -0.45 -26.82
C ILE A 124 6.63 -0.42 -28.13
N ASP A 125 6.38 0.59 -28.95
CA ASP A 125 7.09 0.79 -30.20
C ASP A 125 8.40 1.59 -30.04
N GLY A 126 9.14 1.77 -31.13
CA GLY A 126 10.40 2.52 -31.09
C GLY A 126 10.23 3.98 -30.70
N ILE A 127 9.16 4.61 -31.16
CA ILE A 127 8.88 6.03 -30.94
C ILE A 127 8.50 6.25 -29.47
N GLN A 128 7.61 5.41 -28.95
CA GLN A 128 7.20 5.41 -27.54
C GLN A 128 8.38 5.14 -26.61
N ALA A 129 9.22 4.16 -26.93
CA ALA A 129 10.42 3.85 -26.15
C ALA A 129 11.41 5.02 -26.12
N GLU A 130 11.59 5.70 -27.26
CA GLU A 130 12.45 6.88 -27.35
C GLU A 130 11.90 8.04 -26.52
N GLN A 131 10.61 8.33 -26.63
CA GLN A 131 9.96 9.36 -25.84
C GLN A 131 10.11 9.09 -24.33
N LEU A 132 9.83 7.86 -23.89
CA LEU A 132 9.97 7.44 -22.50
C LEU A 132 11.39 7.66 -21.95
N LEU A 133 12.42 7.27 -22.71
CA LEU A 133 13.81 7.45 -22.27
C LEU A 133 14.27 8.91 -22.31
N ARG A 134 13.79 9.70 -23.27
CA ARG A 134 14.10 11.14 -23.34
C ARG A 134 13.51 11.89 -22.14
N GLU A 135 12.26 11.63 -21.82
CA GLU A 135 11.53 12.33 -20.75
C GLU A 135 11.94 11.87 -19.35
N GLN A 136 12.11 10.56 -19.15
CA GLN A 136 12.21 9.96 -17.81
C GLN A 136 13.50 9.17 -17.59
N GLY A 137 14.25 8.89 -18.66
CA GLY A 137 15.53 8.21 -18.56
C GLY A 137 16.62 9.10 -17.95
N LYS A 138 17.78 8.51 -17.73
CA LYS A 138 19.04 9.21 -17.45
C LYS A 138 20.14 8.65 -18.35
N ASN A 139 21.30 9.29 -18.40
CA ASN A 139 22.42 8.79 -19.19
C ASN A 139 22.71 7.30 -18.87
N GLY A 140 22.67 6.44 -19.90
CA GLY A 140 22.83 4.99 -19.77
C GLY A 140 21.55 4.22 -19.40
N SER A 141 20.38 4.88 -19.42
CA SER A 141 19.09 4.21 -19.25
C SER A 141 18.71 3.40 -20.49
N PHE A 142 18.28 2.16 -20.31
CA PHE A 142 17.91 1.29 -21.42
C PHE A 142 16.66 0.46 -21.14
N LEU A 143 15.93 0.11 -22.18
CA LEU A 143 14.87 -0.89 -22.17
C LEU A 143 15.03 -1.83 -23.37
N VAL A 144 14.35 -2.97 -23.34
CA VAL A 144 14.24 -3.93 -24.44
C VAL A 144 12.77 -4.07 -24.76
N ARG A 145 12.45 -4.12 -26.05
CA ARG A 145 11.09 -4.23 -26.57
C ARG A 145 11.06 -5.18 -27.75
N GLU A 146 9.87 -5.58 -28.15
CA GLU A 146 9.66 -6.27 -29.42
C GLU A 146 9.97 -5.34 -30.60
N SER A 147 10.54 -5.90 -31.66
CA SER A 147 10.80 -5.18 -32.91
C SER A 147 9.56 -5.22 -33.79
N GLN A 148 9.09 -4.05 -34.22
CA GLN A 148 8.02 -3.94 -35.21
C GLN A 148 8.49 -4.18 -36.66
N ARG A 149 9.82 -4.24 -36.90
CA ARG A 149 10.36 -4.48 -38.24
C ARG A 149 10.32 -5.94 -38.66
N SER A 150 10.28 -6.87 -37.69
CA SER A 150 10.32 -8.31 -37.94
C SER A 150 9.70 -9.08 -36.77
N ALA A 151 8.69 -9.92 -37.06
CA ALA A 151 8.04 -10.75 -36.06
C ALA A 151 9.06 -11.68 -35.37
N GLY A 152 9.02 -11.76 -34.03
CA GLY A 152 9.94 -12.58 -33.22
C GLY A 152 11.34 -12.00 -33.02
N SER A 153 11.58 -10.75 -33.44
CA SER A 153 12.83 -10.02 -33.18
C SER A 153 12.65 -8.99 -32.07
N TYR A 154 13.75 -8.57 -31.44
CA TYR A 154 13.73 -7.62 -30.32
C TYR A 154 14.64 -6.42 -30.60
N ALA A 155 14.54 -5.36 -29.80
CA ALA A 155 15.44 -4.23 -29.85
C ALA A 155 15.73 -3.67 -28.46
N ILE A 156 17.00 -3.36 -28.17
CA ILE A 156 17.41 -2.56 -27.03
C ILE A 156 17.26 -1.09 -27.42
N THR A 157 16.49 -0.32 -26.66
CA THR A 157 16.44 1.14 -26.78
C THR A 157 17.24 1.74 -25.63
N LEU A 158 18.26 2.53 -25.94
CA LEU A 158 19.23 3.07 -24.99
C LEU A 158 19.30 4.59 -25.12
N ARG A 159 19.29 5.29 -23.98
CA ARG A 159 19.60 6.71 -23.90
C ARG A 159 21.06 6.92 -23.51
N THR A 160 21.70 7.83 -24.22
CA THR A 160 23.01 8.38 -23.93
C THR A 160 22.95 9.90 -23.96
N ASP A 161 23.62 10.56 -23.03
CA ASP A 161 23.74 12.01 -23.02
C ASP A 161 25.10 12.38 -23.65
N ASP A 162 25.06 13.06 -24.79
CA ASP A 162 26.23 13.52 -25.55
C ASP A 162 26.51 15.00 -25.26
N PRO A 163 27.76 15.39 -24.97
CA PRO A 163 28.11 16.79 -24.66
C PRO A 163 27.82 17.79 -25.78
N VAL A 164 27.75 17.34 -27.04
CA VAL A 164 27.59 18.20 -28.23
C VAL A 164 26.19 18.03 -28.84
N ALA A 165 25.71 16.79 -28.95
CA ALA A 165 24.43 16.47 -29.59
C ALA A 165 23.24 16.39 -28.61
N GLY A 166 23.49 16.53 -27.30
CA GLY A 166 22.46 16.45 -26.27
C GLY A 166 21.97 15.01 -26.04
N ILE A 167 20.67 14.84 -25.78
CA ILE A 167 20.10 13.51 -25.51
C ILE A 167 19.99 12.72 -26.82
N LEU A 168 20.67 11.57 -26.89
CA LEU A 168 20.59 10.64 -27.99
C LEU A 168 19.90 9.35 -27.53
N VAL A 169 18.94 8.86 -28.32
CA VAL A 169 18.35 7.54 -28.13
C VAL A 169 18.74 6.66 -29.31
N THR A 170 19.24 5.46 -28.99
CA THR A 170 19.74 4.49 -29.97
C THR A 170 18.92 3.21 -29.87
N HIS A 171 18.57 2.64 -31.01
CA HIS A 171 17.91 1.33 -31.10
C HIS A 171 18.89 0.28 -31.64
N ILE A 172 19.24 -0.69 -30.80
CA ILE A 172 20.14 -1.80 -31.11
C ILE A 172 19.27 -3.01 -31.38
N MET A 173 19.32 -3.54 -32.61
CA MET A 173 18.53 -4.69 -33.00
C MET A 173 19.08 -5.98 -32.37
N ILE A 174 18.19 -6.83 -31.87
CA ILE A 174 18.51 -8.17 -31.40
C ILE A 174 17.98 -9.17 -32.43
N ASN A 175 18.89 -9.92 -33.02
CA ASN A 175 18.56 -11.00 -33.95
C ASN A 175 18.23 -12.27 -33.17
N THR A 176 17.26 -13.02 -33.68
CA THR A 176 16.89 -14.33 -33.16
C THR A 176 17.14 -15.37 -34.24
N LYS A 177 18.11 -16.28 -34.05
CA LYS A 177 18.41 -17.39 -34.97
C LYS A 177 18.61 -18.68 -34.17
N ASN A 178 17.98 -19.78 -34.58
CA ASN A 178 18.08 -21.09 -33.92
C ASN A 178 17.85 -21.05 -32.39
N HIS A 179 16.87 -20.25 -31.94
CA HIS A 179 16.58 -19.99 -30.51
C HIS A 179 17.72 -19.33 -29.71
N LYS A 180 18.69 -18.72 -30.40
CA LYS A 180 19.76 -17.90 -29.80
C LYS A 180 19.60 -16.43 -30.17
N PHE A 181 20.18 -15.57 -29.34
CA PHE A 181 20.09 -14.12 -29.42
C PHE A 181 21.47 -13.49 -29.65
N ASP A 182 21.56 -12.52 -30.56
CA ASP A 182 22.77 -11.73 -30.82
C ASP A 182 22.42 -10.29 -31.23
N VAL A 183 23.40 -9.38 -31.25
CA VAL A 183 23.23 -7.97 -31.67
C VAL A 183 23.87 -7.67 -33.04
N GLY A 184 24.02 -8.68 -33.90
CA GLY A 184 24.58 -8.55 -35.25
C GLY A 184 26.06 -8.96 -35.39
N GLY A 185 26.71 -9.38 -34.30
CA GLY A 185 28.08 -9.87 -34.27
C GLY A 185 28.54 -10.27 -32.86
N GLY A 186 29.60 -11.07 -32.75
CA GLY A 186 30.16 -11.53 -31.48
C GLY A 186 29.45 -12.76 -30.89
N ASP A 187 29.34 -12.79 -29.56
CA ASP A 187 28.79 -13.92 -28.80
C ASP A 187 27.29 -14.12 -29.06
N GLN A 188 26.86 -15.38 -29.05
CA GLN A 188 25.46 -15.78 -29.10
C GLN A 188 24.99 -16.25 -27.73
N PHE A 189 23.77 -15.87 -27.35
CA PHE A 189 23.21 -16.12 -26.03
C PHE A 189 21.97 -17.00 -26.11
N ASP A 190 21.77 -17.87 -25.11
CA ASP A 190 20.62 -18.77 -25.05
C ASP A 190 19.35 -18.07 -24.56
N SER A 191 19.47 -16.85 -23.99
CA SER A 191 18.35 -16.01 -23.60
C SER A 191 18.64 -14.51 -23.77
N LEU A 192 17.58 -13.69 -23.88
CA LEU A 192 17.69 -12.23 -23.81
C LEU A 192 18.33 -11.76 -22.48
N THR A 193 18.14 -12.51 -21.39
CA THR A 193 18.72 -12.17 -20.09
C THR A 193 20.24 -12.29 -20.11
N ASP A 194 20.76 -13.39 -20.66
CA ASP A 194 22.21 -13.61 -20.75
C ASP A 194 22.87 -12.57 -21.65
N LEU A 195 22.20 -12.21 -22.75
CA LEU A 195 22.63 -11.14 -23.66
C LEU A 195 22.75 -9.81 -22.91
N ILE A 196 21.70 -9.40 -22.18
CA ILE A 196 21.69 -8.11 -21.49
C ILE A 196 22.66 -8.07 -20.32
N GLU A 197 22.79 -9.16 -19.55
CA GLU A 197 23.77 -9.25 -18.46
C GLU A 197 25.21 -9.20 -18.97
N ASN A 198 25.49 -9.80 -20.13
CA ASN A 198 26.79 -9.65 -20.78
C ASN A 198 27.06 -8.18 -21.13
N TYR A 199 26.12 -7.51 -21.80
CA TYR A 199 26.31 -6.13 -22.26
C TYR A 199 26.12 -5.04 -21.19
N LYS A 200 25.67 -5.42 -19.99
CA LYS A 200 25.79 -4.61 -18.77
C LYS A 200 27.23 -4.58 -18.26
N ARG A 201 27.96 -5.69 -18.36
CA ARG A 201 29.34 -5.84 -17.89
C ARG A 201 30.35 -5.39 -18.94
N HIS A 202 30.06 -5.68 -20.21
CA HIS A 202 30.89 -5.37 -21.35
C HIS A 202 30.21 -4.32 -22.21
N ALA A 203 30.82 -3.15 -22.35
CA ALA A 203 30.24 -2.07 -23.14
C ALA A 203 30.15 -2.46 -24.62
N MET A 204 29.07 -2.06 -25.28
CA MET A 204 28.96 -2.17 -26.73
C MET A 204 29.71 -0.99 -27.37
N VAL A 205 30.23 -1.18 -28.59
CA VAL A 205 30.87 -0.13 -29.36
C VAL A 205 30.13 0.01 -30.68
N GLU A 206 29.59 1.18 -30.95
CA GLU A 206 28.95 1.48 -32.24
C GLU A 206 29.97 1.61 -33.36
N THR A 207 29.52 1.49 -34.61
CA THR A 207 30.33 1.71 -35.81
C THR A 207 30.93 3.12 -35.87
N SER A 208 30.32 4.08 -35.17
CA SER A 208 30.82 5.44 -34.97
C SER A 208 32.04 5.53 -34.04
N GLY A 209 32.41 4.43 -33.36
CA GLY A 209 33.43 4.38 -32.31
C GLY A 209 32.89 4.76 -30.92
N ARG A 210 31.60 5.09 -30.80
CA ARG A 210 30.98 5.46 -29.52
C ARG A 210 30.76 4.25 -28.63
N VAL A 211 31.21 4.35 -27.37
CA VAL A 211 31.00 3.31 -26.36
C VAL A 211 29.64 3.52 -25.68
N VAL A 212 28.79 2.50 -25.74
CA VAL A 212 27.44 2.49 -25.19
C VAL A 212 27.36 1.50 -24.02
N HIS A 213 26.86 1.98 -22.89
CA HIS A 213 26.75 1.20 -21.66
C HIS A 213 25.28 0.99 -21.27
N LEU A 214 24.89 -0.28 -21.07
CA LEU A 214 23.61 -0.62 -20.44
C LEU A 214 23.72 -0.43 -18.92
N LYS A 215 23.62 0.81 -18.43
CA LYS A 215 23.83 1.12 -17.00
C LYS A 215 22.58 0.95 -16.15
N TYR A 216 21.44 1.44 -16.64
CA TYR A 216 20.24 1.56 -15.82
C TYR A 216 19.03 0.98 -16.55
N PRO A 217 18.52 -0.21 -16.16
CA PRO A 217 17.27 -0.72 -16.73
C PRO A 217 16.14 0.27 -16.45
N PHE A 218 15.43 0.66 -17.50
CA PHE A 218 14.30 1.56 -17.47
C PHE A 218 13.05 0.71 -17.27
N ASN A 219 12.28 0.97 -16.22
CA ASN A 219 11.02 0.28 -15.91
C ASN A 219 9.87 1.23 -16.20
N SER A 220 8.88 0.82 -17.01
CA SER A 220 7.66 1.59 -17.20
C SER A 220 6.45 0.70 -16.96
N THR A 221 5.72 1.01 -15.90
CA THR A 221 4.39 0.47 -15.59
C THR A 221 3.28 1.35 -16.19
N ARG A 222 3.67 2.38 -16.96
CA ARG A 222 2.76 3.31 -17.63
C ARG A 222 2.10 2.64 -18.84
N ILE A 223 0.79 2.80 -18.95
CA ILE A 223 -0.03 2.26 -20.04
C ILE A 223 -1.08 3.30 -20.47
N TRP A 224 -1.48 3.29 -21.73
CA TRP A 224 -2.62 4.08 -22.17
C TRP A 224 -3.92 3.44 -21.65
N GLY A 225 -4.88 4.24 -21.21
CA GLY A 225 -6.17 3.76 -20.72
C GLY A 225 -6.90 2.86 -21.73
N LEU A 226 -6.84 3.21 -23.03
CA LEU A 226 -7.38 2.43 -24.14
C LEU A 226 -6.72 1.05 -24.34
N ASP A 227 -5.48 0.89 -23.90
CA ASP A 227 -4.70 -0.36 -24.04
C ASP A 227 -4.74 -1.23 -22.78
N LEU A 228 -5.48 -0.82 -21.73
CA LEU A 228 -5.57 -1.56 -20.47
C LEU A 228 -5.99 -3.02 -20.67
N LYS A 229 -6.95 -3.28 -21.57
CA LYS A 229 -7.39 -4.65 -21.88
C LYS A 229 -6.26 -5.51 -22.46
N LYS A 230 -5.51 -4.96 -23.42
CA LYS A 230 -4.36 -5.66 -24.03
C LYS A 230 -3.27 -5.93 -23.00
N LYS A 231 -3.01 -4.98 -22.09
CA LYS A 231 -2.08 -5.17 -20.98
C LYS A 231 -2.52 -6.32 -20.08
N ILE A 232 -3.79 -6.42 -19.72
CA ILE A 232 -4.33 -7.53 -18.90
C ILE A 232 -4.11 -8.86 -19.62
N GLU A 233 -4.53 -8.98 -20.88
CA GLU A 233 -4.35 -10.20 -21.68
C GLU A 233 -2.88 -10.62 -21.81
N PHE A 234 -1.96 -9.66 -21.90
CA PHE A 234 -0.52 -9.93 -21.87
C PHE A 234 -0.04 -10.43 -20.50
N MET A 235 -0.49 -9.79 -19.43
CA MET A 235 -0.07 -10.09 -18.06
C MET A 235 -0.59 -11.43 -17.54
N GLU A 236 -1.70 -11.93 -18.08
CA GLU A 236 -2.27 -13.25 -17.76
C GLU A 236 -1.48 -14.42 -18.36
N LYS A 237 -0.70 -14.19 -19.42
CA LYS A 237 0.11 -15.24 -20.05
C LYS A 237 1.17 -15.72 -19.05
N ALA A 238 1.07 -16.98 -18.62
CA ALA A 238 2.09 -17.63 -17.82
C ALA A 238 3.30 -17.99 -18.70
N ASP A 239 4.51 -17.76 -18.19
CA ASP A 239 5.73 -18.25 -18.83
C ASP A 239 5.70 -19.79 -18.79
N ALA A 240 5.80 -20.47 -19.94
CA ALA A 240 5.72 -21.93 -20.02
C ALA A 240 6.78 -22.65 -19.17
N SER A 241 7.83 -21.94 -18.76
CA SER A 241 8.90 -22.44 -17.88
C SER A 241 8.69 -22.13 -16.39
N ARG A 242 7.77 -21.22 -16.03
CA ARG A 242 7.59 -20.72 -14.67
C ARG A 242 6.11 -20.56 -14.34
N SER A 243 5.67 -21.13 -13.22
CA SER A 243 4.27 -21.06 -12.73
C SER A 243 3.80 -19.65 -12.29
N ARG A 244 4.28 -18.56 -12.91
CA ARG A 244 4.06 -17.16 -12.48
C ARG A 244 3.63 -16.31 -13.68
N THR A 245 2.73 -15.35 -13.42
CA THR A 245 2.16 -14.43 -14.42
C THR A 245 2.84 -13.07 -14.38
N GLY A 246 2.67 -12.23 -15.40
CA GLY A 246 3.19 -10.86 -15.41
C GLY A 246 2.64 -10.01 -14.24
N PHE A 247 1.40 -10.25 -13.82
CA PHE A 247 0.83 -9.62 -12.61
C PHE A 247 1.65 -9.89 -11.35
N TRP A 248 2.12 -11.13 -11.19
CA TRP A 248 2.93 -11.49 -10.04
C TRP A 248 4.26 -10.72 -10.05
N GLU A 249 4.87 -10.56 -11.23
CA GLU A 249 6.14 -9.86 -11.38
C GLU A 249 6.01 -8.36 -11.06
N GLU A 250 4.98 -7.69 -11.58
CA GLU A 250 4.72 -6.28 -11.26
C GLU A 250 4.39 -6.09 -9.77
N PHE A 251 3.57 -6.97 -9.20
CA PHE A 251 3.25 -6.93 -7.76
C PHE A 251 4.50 -7.07 -6.89
N GLU A 252 5.36 -8.06 -7.17
CA GLU A 252 6.63 -8.24 -6.45
C GLU A 252 7.56 -7.04 -6.58
N ALA A 253 7.58 -6.38 -7.74
CA ALA A 253 8.38 -5.17 -7.93
C ALA A 253 7.93 -4.03 -7.01
N VAL A 254 6.61 -3.88 -6.80
CA VAL A 254 6.05 -2.92 -5.83
C VAL A 254 6.45 -3.33 -4.41
N GLN A 255 6.31 -4.61 -4.04
CA GLN A 255 6.70 -5.13 -2.72
C GLN A 255 8.16 -4.82 -2.39
N GLN A 256 9.06 -5.02 -3.35
CA GLN A 256 10.47 -4.73 -3.14
C GLN A 256 10.74 -3.22 -2.95
N ASN A 257 9.93 -2.33 -3.52
CA ASN A 257 10.12 -0.88 -3.37
C ASN A 257 9.66 -0.37 -2.00
N GLU A 258 8.84 -1.11 -1.24
CA GLU A 258 8.41 -0.74 0.12
C GLU A 258 9.59 -0.44 1.05
N CYS A 259 10.70 -1.15 0.89
CA CYS A 259 11.88 -0.97 1.73
C CYS A 259 12.46 0.44 1.62
N LYS A 260 12.24 1.19 0.53
CA LYS A 260 12.87 2.51 0.30
C LYS A 260 12.43 3.57 1.31
N HIS A 261 11.27 3.43 1.94
CA HIS A 261 10.68 4.47 2.76
C HIS A 261 10.21 3.94 4.12
N TRP A 262 11.13 3.93 5.09
CA TRP A 262 10.83 3.54 6.48
C TRP A 262 10.42 4.78 7.29
N TYR A 263 9.13 5.11 7.23
CA TYR A 263 8.59 6.23 8.00
C TYR A 263 8.35 5.84 9.46
N SER A 264 8.52 6.84 10.34
CA SER A 264 8.30 6.71 11.78
C SER A 264 6.83 6.36 12.07
N ARG A 265 6.60 5.52 13.08
CA ARG A 265 5.27 5.08 13.57
C ARG A 265 5.18 5.19 15.11
N ARG A 266 5.97 6.09 15.69
CA ARG A 266 6.21 6.18 17.14
C ARG A 266 4.94 6.53 17.89
N ALA A 267 4.04 7.33 17.32
CA ALA A 267 2.78 7.68 17.98
C ALA A 267 1.93 6.43 18.28
N GLY A 268 1.85 5.49 17.33
CA GLY A 268 1.10 4.24 17.51
C GLY A 268 1.77 3.22 18.44
N GLN A 269 3.08 3.34 18.66
CA GLN A 269 3.86 2.44 19.54
C GLN A 269 3.78 2.82 21.03
N ARG A 270 3.34 4.05 21.34
CA ARG A 270 3.17 4.56 22.70
C ARG A 270 2.29 3.64 23.53
N LEU A 271 2.63 3.46 24.80
CA LEU A 271 1.99 2.48 25.69
C LEU A 271 0.48 2.73 25.79
N GLU A 272 0.09 3.99 25.95
CA GLU A 272 -1.28 4.48 26.02
C GLU A 272 -2.09 4.26 24.73
N ASN A 273 -1.44 4.12 23.58
CA ASN A 273 -2.10 3.95 22.28
C ASN A 273 -2.19 2.49 21.84
N ARG A 274 -1.50 1.56 22.51
CA ARG A 274 -1.48 0.13 22.11
C ARG A 274 -2.87 -0.47 22.04
N ALA A 275 -3.74 -0.17 23.01
CA ALA A 275 -5.11 -0.66 23.06
C ALA A 275 -6.04 -0.02 22.01
N LYS A 276 -5.59 1.05 21.32
CA LYS A 276 -6.32 1.70 20.23
C LYS A 276 -5.98 1.09 18.85
N ASN A 277 -5.04 0.16 18.78
CA ASN A 277 -4.65 -0.51 17.55
C ASN A 277 -5.29 -1.89 17.46
N ARG A 278 -6.01 -2.17 16.38
CA ARG A 278 -6.60 -3.50 16.12
C ARG A 278 -5.52 -4.56 15.94
N PHE A 279 -4.41 -4.18 15.31
CA PHE A 279 -3.23 -5.02 15.16
C PHE A 279 -2.01 -4.31 15.74
N LYS A 280 -1.25 -5.03 16.55
CA LYS A 280 -0.08 -4.49 17.28
C LYS A 280 0.95 -3.82 16.37
N ASN A 281 1.18 -4.39 15.18
CA ASN A 281 2.26 -3.96 14.29
C ASN A 281 1.76 -3.20 13.04
N ILE A 282 0.45 -2.92 12.95
CA ILE A 282 -0.13 -2.15 11.83
C ILE A 282 -0.49 -0.77 12.36
N LEU A 283 0.45 0.16 12.19
CA LEU A 283 0.42 1.47 12.81
C LEU A 283 0.46 2.56 11.75
N PRO A 284 -0.19 3.72 11.99
CA PRO A 284 -0.16 4.82 11.05
C PRO A 284 1.25 5.45 11.02
N TYR A 285 1.68 5.92 9.84
CA TYR A 285 2.88 6.74 9.76
C TYR A 285 2.70 8.08 10.46
N ASP A 286 3.71 8.54 11.19
CA ASP A 286 3.62 9.74 12.02
C ASP A 286 3.44 11.03 11.18
N HIS A 287 3.99 11.09 9.96
CA HIS A 287 3.96 12.30 9.13
C HIS A 287 2.60 12.55 8.44
N THR A 288 1.77 11.52 8.33
CA THR A 288 0.45 11.58 7.69
C THR A 288 -0.68 11.13 8.62
N ARG A 289 -0.39 10.77 9.88
CA ARG A 289 -1.44 10.33 10.80
C ARG A 289 -2.46 11.43 11.02
N VAL A 290 -3.70 11.04 11.21
CA VAL A 290 -4.72 11.98 11.69
C VAL A 290 -4.42 12.30 13.16
N VAL A 291 -4.35 13.59 13.48
CA VAL A 291 -4.14 14.08 14.85
C VAL A 291 -5.48 14.59 15.38
N LEU A 292 -6.02 13.93 16.40
CA LEU A 292 -7.29 14.35 17.00
C LEU A 292 -7.09 15.61 17.83
N LYS A 293 -7.84 16.66 17.51
CA LYS A 293 -7.82 17.91 18.26
C LYS A 293 -8.47 17.72 19.62
N VAL A 294 -7.82 18.24 20.66
CA VAL A 294 -8.42 18.41 21.99
C VAL A 294 -9.23 19.69 21.93
N GLU A 295 -10.51 19.61 22.24
CA GLU A 295 -11.29 20.84 22.47
C GLU A 295 -10.91 21.38 23.84
N GLU A 296 -10.30 22.55 23.88
CA GLU A 296 -10.18 23.31 25.11
C GLU A 296 -11.59 23.62 25.58
N CYS A 297 -11.93 23.21 26.80
CA CYS A 297 -13.13 23.70 27.47
C CYS A 297 -12.95 25.21 27.66
N ASN A 298 -13.43 26.00 26.70
CA ASN A 298 -13.75 27.39 26.97
C ASN A 298 -14.97 27.38 27.90
N ASP A 299 -14.70 27.22 29.20
CA ASP A 299 -15.66 27.58 30.24
C ASP A 299 -16.01 29.04 29.99
N PHE A 300 -17.25 29.27 29.58
CA PHE A 300 -17.84 30.59 29.44
C PHE A 300 -17.65 31.33 30.76
N GLY A 301 -16.95 32.47 30.68
CA GLY A 301 -17.11 33.52 31.66
C GLY A 301 -18.56 33.98 31.65
N ASP A 302 -19.13 34.11 32.85
CA ASP A 302 -19.94 35.26 33.26
C ASP A 302 -20.12 35.26 34.79
N ASP A 303 -19.54 36.29 35.41
CA ASP A 303 -19.99 37.07 36.58
C ASP A 303 -20.64 36.39 37.80
N LYS A 304 -19.86 36.35 38.90
CA LYS A 304 -20.10 37.10 40.18
C LYS A 304 -19.37 36.43 41.34
N CYS A 305 -18.34 37.10 41.88
CA CYS A 305 -18.12 37.21 43.33
C CYS A 305 -17.00 38.21 43.62
N SER A 306 -17.42 39.42 43.97
CA SER A 306 -16.61 40.49 44.54
C SER A 306 -16.30 40.20 46.01
N ALA A 307 -15.05 40.48 46.44
CA ALA A 307 -14.55 40.53 47.83
C ALA A 307 -14.60 39.19 48.61
N ILE A 308 -13.52 38.71 49.23
CA ILE A 308 -12.89 39.26 50.45
C ILE A 308 -11.42 38.80 50.52
N VAL A 309 -10.57 39.73 50.97
CA VAL A 309 -9.14 39.60 51.32
C VAL A 309 -8.89 38.80 52.61
N ASN A 310 -7.76 38.07 52.61
CA ASN A 310 -6.92 37.61 53.74
C ASN A 310 -7.45 36.54 54.73
N ALA A 311 -6.80 35.37 54.74
CA ALA A 311 -6.25 34.68 55.92
C ALA A 311 -5.47 33.40 55.53
N GLY A 312 -4.43 33.06 56.31
CA GLY A 312 -3.40 32.05 56.02
C GLY A 312 -3.82 30.56 56.12
N PRO A 313 -2.85 29.63 56.18
CA PRO A 313 -3.04 28.24 55.79
C PRO A 313 -3.69 27.44 56.92
N LYS A 314 -4.87 26.87 56.65
CA LYS A 314 -5.46 25.82 57.49
C LYS A 314 -5.88 24.64 56.64
N SER A 315 -5.35 23.50 57.07
CA SER A 315 -5.60 22.15 56.58
C SER A 315 -7.08 21.81 56.49
N CYS A 316 -7.53 21.27 55.35
CA CYS A 316 -8.73 20.47 55.25
C CYS A 316 -8.51 19.31 54.26
N SER A 317 -9.00 18.15 54.69
CA SER A 317 -9.04 16.79 54.13
C SER A 317 -9.25 16.64 52.61
N PRO A 318 -8.66 15.60 51.98
CA PRO A 318 -8.85 15.32 50.56
C PRO A 318 -10.10 14.46 50.34
N THR A 319 -11.26 15.08 50.16
CA THR A 319 -12.47 14.39 49.69
C THR A 319 -13.08 15.11 48.49
N ARG A 320 -12.37 15.03 47.36
CA ARG A 320 -12.92 15.08 46.00
C ARG A 320 -11.82 14.72 45.01
N GLN A 321 -11.52 13.42 44.87
CA GLN A 321 -10.92 12.93 43.64
C GLN A 321 -11.96 13.14 42.53
N ARG A 322 -11.84 14.26 41.82
CA ARG A 322 -12.37 14.36 40.46
C ARG A 322 -11.68 13.26 39.66
N LEU A 323 -12.45 12.27 39.24
CA LEU A 323 -12.10 11.34 38.17
C LEU A 323 -11.90 12.16 36.89
N SER A 324 -10.71 12.70 36.68
CA SER A 324 -10.31 13.40 35.45
C SER A 324 -9.08 12.73 34.83
N SER A 325 -9.12 11.39 34.68
CA SER A 325 -7.99 10.62 34.13
C SER A 325 -8.22 10.09 32.71
N TYR A 326 -9.30 10.47 32.01
CA TYR A 326 -9.38 10.22 30.56
C TYR A 326 -8.70 11.36 29.83
N ASN A 327 -7.36 11.28 29.78
CA ASN A 327 -6.57 12.13 28.90
C ASN A 327 -6.93 11.71 27.47
N SER A 328 -7.84 12.44 26.80
CA SER A 328 -8.20 12.13 25.42
C SER A 328 -6.96 12.36 24.55
N GLY A 329 -6.20 11.31 24.32
CA GLY A 329 -5.03 11.39 23.46
C GLY A 329 -5.39 11.91 22.07
N ASP A 330 -4.39 12.46 21.38
CA ASP A 330 -4.47 12.96 20.00
C ASP A 330 -4.45 11.83 18.94
N TYR A 331 -4.59 10.58 19.38
CA TYR A 331 -4.30 9.40 18.58
C TYR A 331 -5.54 8.66 18.12
N ILE A 332 -5.57 8.38 16.82
CA ILE A 332 -6.39 7.39 16.14
C ILE A 332 -5.54 6.66 15.11
N ASN A 333 -5.79 5.36 14.87
CA ASN A 333 -5.10 4.61 13.83
C ASN A 333 -5.69 4.93 12.45
N ALA A 334 -5.28 6.09 11.91
CA ALA A 334 -5.71 6.61 10.62
C ALA A 334 -4.61 7.46 9.98
N ASN A 335 -4.56 7.52 8.65
CA ASN A 335 -3.69 8.41 7.88
C ASN A 335 -4.49 9.20 6.85
N HIS A 336 -4.12 10.46 6.63
CA HIS A 336 -4.48 11.18 5.42
C HIS A 336 -3.78 10.56 4.22
N ILE A 337 -4.54 10.35 3.15
CA ILE A 337 -4.05 9.92 1.84
C ILE A 337 -4.44 11.01 0.84
N GLN A 338 -3.45 11.61 0.22
CA GLN A 338 -3.59 12.72 -0.73
C GLN A 338 -2.85 12.41 -2.02
N ILE A 339 -3.23 13.09 -3.08
CA ILE A 339 -2.47 13.10 -4.33
C ILE A 339 -1.27 14.01 -4.10
N LEU A 340 -0.06 13.46 -4.24
CA LEU A 340 1.17 14.21 -4.02
C LEU A 340 1.51 15.06 -5.25
N SER A 341 2.13 16.22 -5.04
CA SER A 341 2.40 17.22 -6.09
C SER A 341 3.24 16.69 -7.26
N GLU A 342 4.11 15.72 -6.99
CA GLU A 342 5.01 15.08 -7.96
C GLU A 342 4.32 14.01 -8.84
N TYR A 343 3.01 13.84 -8.67
CA TYR A 343 2.16 12.97 -9.49
C TYR A 343 1.27 13.81 -10.40
N GLU A 344 1.92 14.52 -11.33
CA GLU A 344 1.29 15.44 -12.28
C GLU A 344 0.21 14.78 -13.15
N GLU A 345 0.27 13.45 -13.32
CA GLU A 345 -0.76 12.67 -14.01
C GLU A 345 -2.16 12.80 -13.37
N PHE A 346 -2.22 13.20 -12.10
CA PHE A 346 -3.46 13.50 -11.37
C PHE A 346 -3.76 15.00 -11.25
N SER A 347 -3.09 15.87 -12.03
CA SER A 347 -3.23 17.32 -11.91
C SER A 347 -4.71 17.78 -11.90
N GLY A 348 -5.05 18.70 -11.00
CA GLY A 348 -6.42 19.21 -10.85
C GLY A 348 -7.49 18.15 -10.50
N ILE A 349 -7.14 16.92 -10.15
CA ILE A 349 -8.06 15.99 -9.50
C ILE A 349 -8.00 16.33 -8.02
N GLN A 350 -9.14 16.73 -7.46
CA GLN A 350 -9.23 17.19 -6.07
C GLN A 350 -9.88 16.10 -5.20
N LYS A 351 -9.19 14.97 -5.07
CA LYS A 351 -9.60 13.90 -4.16
C LYS A 351 -8.62 13.75 -3.01
N SER A 352 -9.16 13.53 -1.82
CA SER A 352 -8.40 13.20 -0.62
C SER A 352 -9.17 12.20 0.21
N TYR A 353 -8.44 11.40 0.98
CA TYR A 353 -8.99 10.30 1.75
C TYR A 353 -8.40 10.30 3.15
N ILE A 354 -9.12 9.65 4.06
CA ILE A 354 -8.56 9.14 5.30
C ILE A 354 -8.66 7.63 5.22
N SER A 355 -7.54 6.94 5.37
CA SER A 355 -7.52 5.49 5.50
C SER A 355 -7.34 5.12 6.96
N CYS A 356 -8.29 4.39 7.55
CA CYS A 356 -8.25 3.99 8.96
C CYS A 356 -8.60 2.52 9.18
N GLN A 357 -8.26 1.99 10.35
CA GLN A 357 -8.69 0.65 10.76
C GLN A 357 -10.20 0.61 11.06
N GLY A 358 -10.78 -0.59 11.08
CA GLY A 358 -12.13 -0.82 11.58
C GLY A 358 -12.22 -0.57 13.08
N CYS A 359 -13.23 0.18 13.51
CA CYS A 359 -13.40 0.62 14.90
C CYS A 359 -13.32 -0.53 15.90
N LEU A 360 -12.53 -0.35 16.95
CA LEU A 360 -12.65 -1.12 18.19
C LEU A 360 -13.69 -0.45 19.10
N PRO A 361 -14.32 -1.18 20.05
CA PRO A 361 -15.28 -0.59 20.98
C PRO A 361 -14.78 0.66 21.69
N ASN A 362 -13.51 0.68 22.12
CA ASN A 362 -12.86 1.80 22.78
C ASN A 362 -12.33 2.91 21.85
N THR A 363 -12.62 2.84 20.55
CA THR A 363 -12.18 3.83 19.54
C THR A 363 -13.34 4.42 18.74
N VAL A 364 -14.59 4.02 19.03
CA VAL A 364 -15.78 4.53 18.34
C VAL A 364 -15.94 6.04 18.55
N ASP A 365 -15.65 6.54 19.75
CA ASP A 365 -15.73 7.97 20.06
C ASP A 365 -14.62 8.77 19.36
N ASP A 366 -13.39 8.22 19.35
CA ASP A 366 -12.26 8.78 18.59
C ASP A 366 -12.58 8.84 17.08
N PHE A 367 -13.28 7.83 16.55
CA PHE A 367 -13.70 7.79 15.15
C PHE A 367 -14.69 8.91 14.82
N TRP A 368 -15.74 9.11 15.62
CA TRP A 368 -16.67 10.22 15.38
C TRP A 368 -16.03 11.60 15.54
N ARG A 369 -15.08 11.74 16.48
CA ARG A 369 -14.26 12.95 16.61
C ARG A 369 -13.45 13.23 15.34
N MET A 370 -12.85 12.19 14.74
CA MET A 370 -12.17 12.30 13.45
C MET A 370 -13.12 12.73 12.32
N ILE A 371 -14.24 12.01 12.13
CA ILE A 371 -15.23 12.29 11.09
C ILE A 371 -15.71 13.75 11.18
N TRP A 372 -15.97 14.23 12.40
CA TRP A 372 -16.39 15.60 12.62
C TRP A 372 -15.27 16.61 12.36
N GLN A 373 -14.08 16.46 12.93
CA GLN A 373 -13.03 17.48 12.76
C GLN A 373 -12.59 17.62 11.30
N GLU A 374 -12.53 16.50 10.58
CA GLU A 374 -12.09 16.42 9.19
C GLU A 374 -13.21 16.74 8.20
N LYS A 375 -14.44 16.95 8.69
CA LYS A 375 -15.62 17.28 7.89
C LYS A 375 -15.89 16.22 6.81
N CYS A 376 -15.64 14.94 7.12
CA CYS A 376 -15.78 13.84 6.17
C CYS A 376 -17.25 13.73 5.70
N PRO A 377 -17.53 13.89 4.39
CA PRO A 377 -18.90 13.84 3.88
C PRO A 377 -19.40 12.42 3.67
N VAL A 378 -18.46 11.47 3.51
CA VAL A 378 -18.73 10.08 3.18
C VAL A 378 -17.81 9.17 4.00
N ILE A 379 -18.38 8.07 4.49
CA ILE A 379 -17.67 6.95 5.09
C ILE A 379 -17.85 5.72 4.19
N VAL A 380 -16.75 5.10 3.80
CA VAL A 380 -16.68 3.88 3.00
C VAL A 380 -16.18 2.74 3.88
N MET A 381 -17.03 1.76 4.15
CA MET A 381 -16.74 0.57 4.94
C MET A 381 -16.68 -0.66 4.03
N THR A 382 -15.51 -1.24 3.81
CA THR A 382 -15.32 -2.38 2.89
C THR A 382 -15.23 -3.73 3.60
N THR A 383 -16.02 -3.92 4.66
CA THR A 383 -16.05 -5.15 5.48
C THR A 383 -17.39 -5.30 6.19
N LYS A 384 -17.76 -6.53 6.54
CA LYS A 384 -18.83 -6.78 7.52
C LYS A 384 -18.31 -6.50 8.93
N GLU A 385 -19.22 -6.35 9.89
CA GLU A 385 -18.83 -6.23 11.31
C GLU A 385 -18.10 -7.48 11.81
N ILE A 386 -18.58 -8.65 11.36
CA ILE A 386 -18.05 -9.97 11.70
C ILE A 386 -17.88 -10.78 10.41
N GLU A 387 -16.70 -11.38 10.26
CA GLU A 387 -16.36 -12.30 9.17
C GLU A 387 -15.75 -13.57 9.79
N ARG A 388 -16.28 -14.75 9.47
CA ARG A 388 -15.90 -16.05 10.08
C ARG A 388 -15.81 -16.03 11.61
N SER A 389 -16.82 -15.43 12.25
CA SER A 389 -16.91 -15.26 13.70
C SER A 389 -15.81 -14.40 14.33
N LYS A 390 -15.02 -13.68 13.52
CA LYS A 390 -14.03 -12.70 14.00
C LYS A 390 -14.55 -11.28 13.78
N SER A 391 -14.48 -10.47 14.83
CA SER A 391 -14.83 -9.04 14.72
C SER A 391 -13.82 -8.30 13.85
N LYS A 392 -14.32 -7.66 12.80
CA LYS A 392 -13.56 -6.80 11.87
C LYS A 392 -13.79 -5.33 12.13
N CYS A 393 -14.98 -4.96 12.58
CA CYS A 393 -15.33 -3.60 12.95
C CYS A 393 -16.48 -3.61 13.97
N ALA A 394 -16.36 -2.82 15.04
CA ALA A 394 -17.48 -2.52 15.92
C ALA A 394 -18.49 -1.61 15.21
N LYS A 395 -19.77 -1.82 15.46
CA LYS A 395 -20.84 -0.95 14.96
C LYS A 395 -20.72 0.45 15.59
N TYR A 396 -20.56 1.46 14.75
CA TYR A 396 -20.44 2.86 15.15
C TYR A 396 -21.62 3.73 14.69
N TRP A 397 -22.69 3.13 14.20
CA TRP A 397 -23.90 3.83 13.75
C TRP A 397 -25.16 3.29 14.46
N PRO A 398 -26.21 4.10 14.61
CA PRO A 398 -27.50 3.65 15.15
C PRO A 398 -28.33 2.91 14.10
N ASP A 399 -29.36 2.20 14.54
CA ASP A 399 -30.35 1.58 13.64
C ASP A 399 -31.20 2.65 12.94
N VAL A 400 -31.77 2.31 11.78
CA VAL A 400 -32.61 3.23 11.00
C VAL A 400 -33.76 3.80 11.85
N GLY A 401 -33.96 5.11 11.77
CA GLY A 401 -34.96 5.85 12.56
C GLY A 401 -34.54 6.13 14.01
N THR A 402 -33.38 5.63 14.46
CA THR A 402 -32.90 5.83 15.83
C THR A 402 -31.70 6.77 15.90
N SER A 403 -31.40 7.25 17.10
CA SER A 403 -30.24 8.11 17.39
C SER A 403 -29.38 7.53 18.49
N ARG A 404 -28.07 7.76 18.44
CA ARG A 404 -27.10 7.40 19.48
C ARG A 404 -26.11 8.54 19.67
N SER A 405 -25.76 8.82 20.94
CA SER A 405 -24.70 9.78 21.26
C SER A 405 -23.34 9.10 21.28
N PHE A 406 -22.35 9.78 20.73
CA PHE A 406 -20.94 9.39 20.64
C PHE A 406 -20.05 10.55 21.07
N GLY A 407 -18.77 10.27 21.27
CA GLY A 407 -17.81 11.25 21.79
C GLY A 407 -17.59 11.06 23.28
N LEU A 408 -16.44 11.53 23.76
CA LEU A 408 -16.04 11.32 25.16
C LEU A 408 -16.98 12.01 26.15
N ASN A 409 -17.59 13.12 25.74
CA ASN A 409 -18.58 13.87 26.49
C ASN A 409 -19.99 13.70 25.90
N LEU A 410 -20.21 12.66 25.08
CA LEU A 410 -21.46 12.41 24.35
C LEU A 410 -21.89 13.60 23.48
N GLU A 411 -20.91 14.35 22.96
CA GLU A 411 -21.11 15.61 22.25
C GLU A 411 -21.63 15.46 20.80
N PHE A 412 -21.58 14.25 20.23
CA PHE A 412 -22.08 13.96 18.90
C PHE A 412 -23.38 13.15 18.97
N SER A 413 -24.51 13.72 18.57
CA SER A 413 -25.74 12.98 18.37
C SER A 413 -25.84 12.54 16.91
N VAL A 414 -25.75 11.23 16.66
CA VAL A 414 -25.83 10.66 15.31
C VAL A 414 -27.19 9.97 15.16
N THR A 415 -27.91 10.32 14.10
CA THR A 415 -29.21 9.74 13.72
C THR A 415 -29.09 9.04 12.38
N CYS A 416 -29.59 7.81 12.25
CA CYS A 416 -29.70 7.14 10.96
C CYS A 416 -31.06 7.48 10.33
N GLN A 417 -31.06 8.31 9.28
CA GLN A 417 -32.27 8.79 8.61
C GLN A 417 -32.85 7.72 7.70
N THR A 418 -32.00 7.14 6.85
CA THR A 418 -32.38 6.13 5.86
C THR A 418 -31.34 5.03 5.82
N GLU A 419 -31.79 3.83 5.50
CA GLU A 419 -30.95 2.68 5.18
C GLU A 419 -31.49 2.03 3.90
N ASN A 420 -30.66 1.93 2.87
CA ASN A 420 -30.98 1.31 1.60
C ASN A 420 -30.06 0.10 1.39
N VAL A 421 -30.64 -1.09 1.45
CA VAL A 421 -29.93 -2.36 1.29
C VAL A 421 -29.98 -2.77 -0.18
N LYS A 422 -28.82 -2.92 -0.80
CA LYS A 422 -28.66 -3.44 -2.16
C LYS A 422 -27.98 -4.80 -2.14
N ALA A 423 -27.75 -5.39 -3.33
CA ALA A 423 -27.13 -6.69 -3.47
C ALA A 423 -25.72 -6.74 -2.87
N ASP A 424 -24.88 -5.76 -3.20
CA ASP A 424 -23.45 -5.77 -2.85
C ASP A 424 -23.08 -4.86 -1.67
N TYR A 425 -23.93 -3.88 -1.35
CA TYR A 425 -23.64 -2.87 -0.36
C TYR A 425 -24.91 -2.28 0.27
N VAL A 426 -24.74 -1.63 1.42
CA VAL A 426 -25.77 -0.90 2.16
C VAL A 426 -25.40 0.57 2.21
N CYS A 427 -26.34 1.45 1.90
CA CYS A 427 -26.17 2.90 1.99
C CYS A 427 -27.00 3.44 3.14
N ARG A 428 -26.40 4.29 3.98
CA ARG A 428 -27.11 4.97 5.08
C ARG A 428 -26.90 6.47 4.99
N LYS A 429 -27.96 7.23 5.22
CA LYS A 429 -27.85 8.68 5.40
C LYS A 429 -27.82 8.98 6.90
N LEU A 430 -26.67 9.40 7.40
CA LEU A 430 -26.47 9.74 8.80
C LEU A 430 -26.54 11.26 8.97
N THR A 431 -27.24 11.71 10.00
CA THR A 431 -27.24 13.10 10.45
C THR A 431 -26.46 13.19 11.75
N VAL A 432 -25.42 14.00 11.78
CA VAL A 432 -24.57 14.20 12.95
C VAL A 432 -24.80 15.61 13.46
N ARG A 433 -25.17 15.73 14.73
CA ARG A 433 -25.35 17.01 15.42
C ARG A 433 -24.30 17.17 16.51
N LYS A 434 -23.68 18.34 16.56
CA LYS A 434 -22.88 18.80 17.70
C LYS A 434 -23.22 20.26 17.96
N ASN A 435 -23.57 20.57 19.20
CA ASN A 435 -24.02 21.91 19.58
C ASN A 435 -25.18 22.40 18.69
N ARG A 436 -24.97 23.49 17.95
CA ARG A 436 -25.95 24.06 16.99
C ARG A 436 -25.64 23.71 15.53
N GLU A 437 -24.62 22.90 15.28
CA GLU A 437 -24.22 22.49 13.93
C GLU A 437 -24.76 21.09 13.61
N GLU A 438 -25.33 20.95 12.42
CA GLU A 438 -25.80 19.67 11.88
C GLU A 438 -25.09 19.39 10.55
N ARG A 439 -24.65 18.15 10.35
CA ARG A 439 -24.01 17.69 9.12
C ARG A 439 -24.61 16.36 8.66
N VAL A 440 -24.74 16.21 7.36
CA VAL A 440 -25.09 14.93 6.74
C VAL A 440 -23.81 14.18 6.36
N VAL A 441 -23.72 12.92 6.76
CA VAL A 441 -22.66 11.99 6.40
C VAL A 441 -23.28 10.77 5.73
N CYS A 442 -22.88 10.46 4.50
CA CYS A 442 -23.33 9.24 3.84
C CYS A 442 -22.40 8.07 4.19
N HIS A 443 -22.98 6.95 4.61
CA HIS A 443 -22.24 5.75 4.99
C HIS A 443 -22.52 4.65 3.97
N TYR A 444 -21.47 4.18 3.32
CA TYR A 444 -21.48 3.18 2.26
C TYR A 444 -20.75 1.94 2.76
N GLN A 445 -21.48 0.85 2.99
CA GLN A 445 -20.91 -0.40 3.49
C GLN A 445 -20.98 -1.50 2.43
N PHE A 446 -19.82 -1.88 1.89
CA PHE A 446 -19.70 -3.01 0.97
C PHE A 446 -19.72 -4.33 1.74
N ILE A 447 -20.69 -5.20 1.42
CA ILE A 447 -21.00 -6.42 2.19
C ILE A 447 -20.71 -7.73 1.43
N THR A 448 -20.36 -7.68 0.14
CA THR A 448 -20.06 -8.89 -0.65
C THR A 448 -18.57 -9.12 -0.91
N TRP A 449 -17.68 -8.32 -0.31
CA TRP A 449 -16.23 -8.56 -0.42
C TRP A 449 -15.87 -9.85 0.32
N PRO A 450 -15.22 -10.83 -0.34
CA PRO A 450 -14.92 -12.11 0.29
C PRO A 450 -13.86 -12.01 1.41
N ASP A 451 -13.96 -12.89 2.40
CA ASP A 451 -13.01 -12.94 3.52
C ASP A 451 -11.56 -13.20 3.07
N HIS A 452 -11.38 -13.98 1.99
CA HIS A 452 -10.10 -14.20 1.34
C HIS A 452 -10.22 -13.90 -0.16
N GLY A 453 -9.23 -13.19 -0.69
CA GLY A 453 -9.18 -12.82 -2.10
C GLY A 453 -9.96 -11.54 -2.41
N VAL A 454 -10.48 -11.49 -3.62
CA VAL A 454 -11.14 -10.32 -4.21
C VAL A 454 -12.52 -10.72 -4.76
N PRO A 455 -13.46 -9.76 -4.91
CA PRO A 455 -14.72 -10.04 -5.59
C PRO A 455 -14.50 -10.70 -6.95
N ALA A 456 -15.30 -11.73 -7.27
CA ALA A 456 -15.17 -12.47 -8.52
C ALA A 456 -15.55 -11.61 -9.74
N ASP A 457 -16.49 -10.67 -9.56
CA ASP A 457 -16.92 -9.72 -10.58
C ASP A 457 -16.61 -8.28 -10.12
N PRO A 458 -15.76 -7.53 -10.87
CA PRO A 458 -15.45 -6.14 -10.55
C PRO A 458 -16.65 -5.20 -10.66
N ALA A 459 -17.73 -5.57 -11.39
CA ALA A 459 -18.91 -4.72 -11.57
C ALA A 459 -19.54 -4.31 -10.23
N SER A 460 -19.52 -5.21 -9.24
CA SER A 460 -19.99 -4.93 -7.88
C SER A 460 -19.30 -3.71 -7.25
N VAL A 461 -17.96 -3.66 -7.35
CA VAL A 461 -17.13 -2.55 -6.83
C VAL A 461 -17.29 -1.29 -7.68
N LEU A 462 -17.41 -1.44 -9.01
CA LEU A 462 -17.59 -0.30 -9.92
C LEU A 462 -18.93 0.40 -9.71
N ASN A 463 -20.04 -0.35 -9.59
CA ASN A 463 -21.37 0.21 -9.32
C ASN A 463 -21.42 0.92 -7.97
N PHE A 464 -20.73 0.38 -6.97
CA PHE A 464 -20.57 1.00 -5.65
C PHE A 464 -19.81 2.33 -5.72
N LEU A 465 -18.70 2.37 -6.45
CA LEU A 465 -17.90 3.58 -6.67
C LEU A 465 -18.65 4.63 -7.48
N GLU A 466 -19.41 4.22 -8.50
CA GLU A 466 -20.18 5.12 -9.36
C GLU A 466 -21.25 5.86 -8.55
N GLU A 467 -22.10 5.16 -7.81
CA GLU A 467 -23.13 5.82 -6.99
C GLU A 467 -22.54 6.76 -5.93
N MET A 468 -21.45 6.35 -5.28
CA MET A 468 -20.78 7.20 -4.29
C MET A 468 -20.23 8.48 -4.94
N ASN A 469 -19.60 8.35 -6.11
CA ASN A 469 -19.06 9.49 -6.84
C ASN A 469 -20.18 10.40 -7.38
N ASP A 470 -21.28 9.84 -7.89
CA ASP A 470 -22.44 10.62 -8.33
C ASP A 470 -23.05 11.41 -7.16
N TYR A 471 -23.12 10.84 -5.96
CA TYR A 471 -23.54 11.57 -4.77
C TYR A 471 -22.61 12.77 -4.47
N LEU A 472 -21.30 12.56 -4.54
CA LEU A 472 -20.31 13.61 -4.32
C LEU A 472 -20.42 14.72 -5.37
N ASP A 473 -20.51 14.37 -6.66
CA ASP A 473 -20.60 15.32 -7.76
C ASP A 473 -21.91 16.14 -7.71
N ASN A 474 -23.03 15.50 -7.35
CA ASN A 474 -24.30 16.19 -7.14
C ASN A 474 -24.25 17.15 -5.94
N ARG A 475 -23.55 16.78 -4.87
CA ARG A 475 -23.35 17.64 -3.70
C ARG A 475 -22.50 18.87 -4.06
N LEU A 476 -21.47 18.70 -4.89
CA LEU A 476 -20.61 19.78 -5.37
C LEU A 476 -21.34 20.76 -6.30
N SER A 477 -22.28 20.24 -7.08
CA SER A 477 -23.03 21.02 -8.08
C SER A 477 -24.23 21.78 -7.51
N SER A 478 -24.56 21.58 -6.22
CA SER A 478 -25.74 22.22 -5.61
C SER A 478 -25.50 23.71 -5.30
N PRO A 479 -26.27 24.63 -5.90
CA PRO A 479 -26.15 26.08 -5.64
C PRO A 479 -26.62 26.49 -4.23
N TYR A 480 -27.29 25.58 -3.51
CA TYR A 480 -27.71 25.75 -2.12
C TYR A 480 -26.79 25.02 -1.14
N SER A 481 -25.69 24.42 -1.61
CA SER A 481 -24.63 23.97 -0.70
C SER A 481 -24.11 25.22 -0.01
N PRO A 482 -24.27 25.37 1.32
CA PRO A 482 -23.86 26.60 2.00
C PRO A 482 -22.40 26.85 1.66
N LEU A 483 -22.15 27.98 0.99
CA LEU A 483 -20.82 28.54 0.77
C LEU A 483 -20.02 28.33 2.08
N ASN A 484 -18.92 27.55 2.02
CA ASN A 484 -17.87 27.37 3.06
C ASN A 484 -17.62 25.97 3.68
N TYR A 485 -17.98 24.85 3.06
CA TYR A 485 -17.38 23.57 3.46
C TYR A 485 -16.54 22.95 2.35
N PRO A 486 -15.21 23.21 2.32
CA PRO A 486 -14.31 22.44 1.46
C PRO A 486 -14.46 20.95 1.75
N ASN A 487 -14.34 20.17 0.67
CA ASN A 487 -14.40 18.72 0.58
C ASN A 487 -13.50 18.06 1.64
N GLY A 488 -14.07 17.75 2.79
CA GLY A 488 -13.42 16.87 3.74
C GLY A 488 -13.10 15.54 3.06
N PRO A 489 -12.03 14.85 3.47
CA PRO A 489 -11.60 13.61 2.85
C PRO A 489 -12.68 12.52 2.95
N LEU A 490 -12.69 11.60 1.99
CA LEU A 490 -13.48 10.36 2.10
C LEU A 490 -12.86 9.46 3.16
N CYS A 491 -13.60 9.10 4.19
CA CYS A 491 -13.10 8.16 5.20
C CYS A 491 -13.28 6.72 4.71
N VAL A 492 -12.20 6.03 4.37
CA VAL A 492 -12.21 4.65 3.87
C VAL A 492 -11.62 3.72 4.92
N HIS A 493 -12.35 2.68 5.31
CA HIS A 493 -11.86 1.69 6.26
C HIS A 493 -12.32 0.27 5.93
N CYS A 494 -11.55 -0.69 6.42
CA CYS A 494 -11.88 -2.10 6.41
C CYS A 494 -11.68 -2.67 7.82
N SER A 495 -10.87 -3.72 7.96
CA SER A 495 -10.38 -4.22 9.25
C SER A 495 -9.07 -3.56 9.67
N ALA A 496 -7.96 -3.83 8.98
CA ALA A 496 -6.68 -3.18 9.24
C ALA A 496 -6.57 -1.77 8.60
N GLY A 497 -7.42 -1.48 7.62
CA GLY A 497 -7.37 -0.24 6.85
C GLY A 497 -6.20 -0.19 5.89
N ILE A 498 -5.81 -1.32 5.28
CA ILE A 498 -4.68 -1.40 4.35
C ILE A 498 -5.10 -2.07 3.03
N GLY A 499 -5.42 -3.36 3.02
CA GLY A 499 -5.66 -4.12 1.79
C GLY A 499 -6.89 -3.68 0.98
N ARG A 500 -8.09 -3.98 1.49
CA ARG A 500 -9.35 -3.60 0.81
C ARG A 500 -9.49 -2.08 0.67
N SER A 501 -9.05 -1.32 1.69
CA SER A 501 -9.10 0.14 1.68
C SER A 501 -8.14 0.77 0.66
N GLY A 502 -6.91 0.27 0.57
CA GLY A 502 -5.91 0.70 -0.41
C GLY A 502 -6.30 0.31 -1.83
N THR A 503 -6.84 -0.89 -2.02
CA THR A 503 -7.42 -1.33 -3.30
C THR A 503 -8.54 -0.39 -3.74
N PHE A 504 -9.48 -0.07 -2.85
CA PHE A 504 -10.57 0.87 -3.14
C PHE A 504 -10.04 2.25 -3.54
N ILE A 505 -9.12 2.82 -2.76
CA ILE A 505 -8.54 4.16 -3.02
C ILE A 505 -7.79 4.18 -4.35
N ALA A 506 -6.99 3.16 -4.64
CA ALA A 506 -6.24 3.06 -5.91
C ALA A 506 -7.18 3.00 -7.12
N ILE A 507 -8.24 2.18 -7.04
CA ILE A 507 -9.25 2.08 -8.11
C ILE A 507 -9.95 3.44 -8.29
N ASP A 508 -10.38 4.08 -7.21
CA ASP A 508 -11.08 5.37 -7.27
C ASP A 508 -10.20 6.48 -7.88
N LEU A 509 -8.90 6.51 -7.57
CA LEU A 509 -7.95 7.45 -8.16
C LEU A 509 -7.76 7.22 -9.66
N ILE A 510 -7.52 5.98 -10.08
CA ILE A 510 -7.35 5.63 -11.50
C ILE A 510 -8.64 5.93 -12.28
N LEU A 511 -9.80 5.58 -11.75
CA LEU A 511 -11.09 5.91 -12.37
C LEU A 511 -11.31 7.42 -12.46
N SER A 512 -10.93 8.19 -11.44
CA SER A 512 -11.02 9.66 -11.47
C SER A 512 -10.13 10.24 -12.57
N GLN A 513 -8.95 9.68 -12.78
CA GLN A 513 -8.05 10.05 -13.87
C GLN A 513 -8.67 9.76 -15.24
N LEU A 514 -9.19 8.55 -15.43
CA LEU A 514 -9.85 8.13 -16.68
C LEU A 514 -11.12 8.93 -16.96
N LYS A 515 -11.95 9.21 -15.95
CA LYS A 515 -13.16 10.03 -16.09
C LYS A 515 -12.82 11.47 -16.49
N LYS A 516 -11.76 12.04 -15.91
CA LYS A 516 -11.38 13.43 -16.17
C LYS A 516 -10.71 13.62 -17.54
N TYR A 517 -9.80 12.71 -17.91
CA TYR A 517 -8.94 12.87 -19.09
C TYR A 517 -9.32 11.98 -20.28
N GLY A 518 -10.30 11.08 -20.10
CA GLY A 518 -10.68 10.10 -21.09
C GLY A 518 -9.68 8.93 -21.19
N LEU A 519 -9.98 8.00 -22.11
CA LEU A 519 -9.19 6.78 -22.30
C LEU A 519 -7.84 7.01 -23.02
N ASN A 520 -7.66 8.17 -23.66
CA ASN A 520 -6.40 8.59 -24.28
C ASN A 520 -5.43 9.24 -23.27
N THR A 521 -5.51 8.83 -22.00
CA THR A 521 -4.58 9.26 -20.96
C THR A 521 -3.68 8.10 -20.54
N VAL A 522 -2.48 8.43 -20.09
CA VAL A 522 -1.54 7.45 -19.56
C VAL A 522 -1.81 7.25 -18.07
N ILE A 523 -2.07 6.00 -17.68
CA ILE A 523 -2.26 5.58 -16.29
C ILE A 523 -1.08 4.74 -15.82
N ASP A 524 -0.79 4.76 -14.52
CA ASP A 524 0.26 3.94 -13.92
C ASP A 524 -0.21 3.41 -12.56
N ILE A 525 -0.71 2.17 -12.57
CA ILE A 525 -1.28 1.52 -11.37
C ILE A 525 -0.21 1.30 -10.31
N SER A 526 0.97 0.83 -10.70
CA SER A 526 2.09 0.56 -9.77
C SER A 526 2.57 1.83 -9.10
N ARG A 527 2.74 2.92 -9.86
CA ARG A 527 3.16 4.22 -9.33
C ARG A 527 2.08 4.81 -8.40
N THR A 528 0.80 4.65 -8.75
CA THR A 528 -0.33 5.06 -7.89
C THR A 528 -0.34 4.30 -6.56
N VAL A 529 -0.15 2.97 -6.59
CA VAL A 529 -0.03 2.16 -5.36
C VAL A 529 1.18 2.58 -4.54
N GLN A 530 2.32 2.88 -5.18
CA GLN A 530 3.50 3.39 -4.47
C GLN A 530 3.21 4.73 -3.78
N MET A 531 2.47 5.64 -4.43
CA MET A 531 2.07 6.93 -3.85
C MET A 531 1.31 6.75 -2.54
N ILE A 532 0.26 5.93 -2.55
CA ILE A 532 -0.58 5.73 -1.37
C ILE A 532 0.18 4.98 -0.27
N ARG A 533 1.10 4.07 -0.64
CA ARG A 533 2.00 3.37 0.30
C ARG A 533 2.99 4.27 1.02
N THR A 534 3.34 5.43 0.46
CA THR A 534 4.18 6.40 1.19
C THR A 534 3.43 7.11 2.32
N GLN A 535 2.10 7.01 2.33
CA GLN A 535 1.23 7.72 3.26
C GLN A 535 0.57 6.80 4.29
N ARG A 536 0.42 5.52 4.01
CA ARG A 536 0.04 4.48 4.99
C ARG A 536 0.67 3.14 4.61
N SER A 537 1.19 2.42 5.60
CA SER A 537 1.89 1.15 5.35
C SER A 537 0.97 0.07 4.81
N GLY A 538 1.47 -0.72 3.85
CA GLY A 538 0.83 -1.95 3.37
C GLY A 538 -0.42 -1.77 2.51
N MET A 539 -0.64 -0.56 1.96
CA MET A 539 -1.77 -0.25 1.07
C MET A 539 -1.75 -0.99 -0.26
#